data_AF-A0A3B8L749-F1
#
_entry.id   AF-A0A3B8L749-F1
#
_cell.length_a   1.000
_cell.length_b   1.000
_cell.length_c   1.000
_cell.angle_alpha   90.00
_cell.angle_beta   90.00
_cell.angle_gamma   90.00
#
_symmetry.space_group_name_H-M   'P 1'
#
loop_
_entity.id
_entity.type
_entity.pdbx_description
1 polymer ?
#
loop_
_entity_poly.entity_id
_entity_poly.type
_entity_poly.pdbx_seq_one_letter_code
_entity_poly.pdbx_strand_id
1 'polypeptide(L)'
;SHISWSSPTNPTPLEVYPALAFDRLFNNRISRGDRSVLDAVLAEASRFRQGISRVDQRKFDEYLNSIREVERRIERSGKKGELQGWRPALEKPNIPRPPDGIPQDLPEHMKLMCDIVVLAFLTDSTRVCTLKLNNDHSYLRFPHLGIEVGHHELSHRNNANYLKVNQFMFSQMAYIAKKLDAVQEGGRTALDNTIMMYCSSMMSGAHNASQLPVVLLGGGGGK
;
A
#
# COMPACT_ATOMS: atom_id res chain seq x y z
N SER A 1 0.49 -6.22 -12.29
CA SER A 1 -0.93 -5.83 -12.10
C SER A 1 -1.00 -4.64 -11.16
N HIS A 2 -2.01 -3.77 -11.29
CA HIS A 2 -2.23 -2.61 -10.41
C HIS A 2 -3.58 -2.73 -9.71
N ILE A 3 -3.67 -2.27 -8.47
CA ILE A 3 -4.90 -2.31 -7.65
C ILE A 3 -5.37 -0.91 -7.23
N SER A 4 -4.68 0.13 -7.68
CA SER A 4 -5.01 1.54 -7.45
C SER A 4 -4.68 2.34 -8.70
N TRP A 5 -5.52 3.33 -9.00
CA TRP A 5 -5.45 4.17 -10.18
C TRP A 5 -5.75 5.63 -9.79
N SER A 6 -4.90 6.56 -10.21
CA SER A 6 -5.09 7.99 -9.95
C SER A 6 -6.03 8.66 -10.96
N SER A 7 -6.23 8.01 -12.11
CA SER A 7 -7.23 8.34 -13.13
C SER A 7 -7.67 7.05 -13.85
N PRO A 8 -8.75 7.08 -14.65
CA PRO A 8 -9.22 5.90 -15.39
C PRO A 8 -8.17 5.22 -16.28
N THR A 9 -7.09 5.94 -16.62
CA THR A 9 -6.06 5.48 -17.55
C THR A 9 -4.66 5.49 -16.95
N ASN A 10 -4.50 5.85 -15.67
CA ASN A 10 -3.19 5.92 -15.03
C ASN A 10 -3.12 5.13 -13.71
N PRO A 11 -2.35 4.02 -13.67
CA PRO A 11 -2.20 3.26 -12.45
C PRO A 11 -1.32 4.00 -11.44
N THR A 12 -1.63 3.84 -10.15
CA THR A 12 -0.73 4.27 -9.09
C THR A 12 0.46 3.29 -9.01
N PRO A 13 1.71 3.77 -9.00
CA PRO A 13 2.87 2.91 -8.84
C PRO A 13 2.89 2.28 -7.44
N LEU A 14 3.45 1.08 -7.34
CA LEU A 14 3.63 0.39 -6.06
C LEU A 14 4.88 0.92 -5.36
N GLU A 15 4.78 1.17 -4.06
CA GLU A 15 5.96 1.36 -3.23
C GLU A 15 6.32 0.04 -2.56
N VAL A 16 7.52 -0.48 -2.86
CA VAL A 16 8.00 -1.79 -2.38
C VAL A 16 9.10 -1.64 -1.33
N TYR A 17 9.69 -0.45 -1.20
CA TYR A 17 10.72 -0.16 -0.21
C TYR A 17 10.07 0.35 1.08
N PRO A 18 10.15 -0.38 2.19
CA PRO A 18 9.51 0.02 3.45
C PRO A 18 9.99 1.39 3.96
N ALA A 19 11.29 1.67 3.82
CA ALA A 19 11.86 2.96 4.18
C ALA A 19 11.24 4.14 3.39
N LEU A 20 11.08 3.98 2.07
CA LEU A 20 10.45 5.00 1.24
C LEU A 20 8.96 5.15 1.54
N ALA A 21 8.24 4.05 1.77
CA ALA A 21 6.84 4.10 2.18
C ALA A 21 6.67 4.84 3.52
N PHE A 22 7.53 4.54 4.49
CA PHE A 22 7.56 5.20 5.80
C PHE A 22 7.85 6.70 5.66
N ASP A 23 8.91 7.06 4.94
CA ASP A 23 9.29 8.46 4.75
C ASP A 23 8.19 9.24 4.05
N ARG A 24 7.62 8.67 2.98
CA ARG A 24 6.48 9.29 2.32
C ARG A 24 5.37 9.54 3.32
N LEU A 25 5.04 8.56 4.18
CA LEU A 25 3.90 8.64 5.10
C LEU A 25 4.09 9.58 6.29
N PHE A 26 5.30 9.69 6.82
CA PHE A 26 5.53 10.28 8.13
C PHE A 26 6.60 11.38 8.16
N ASN A 27 7.40 11.52 7.10
CA ASN A 27 8.39 12.57 7.05
C ASN A 27 7.75 13.90 6.61
N ASN A 28 7.44 14.75 7.59
CA ASN A 28 6.92 16.10 7.35
C ASN A 28 7.99 17.11 6.93
N ARG A 29 9.26 16.69 6.78
CA ARG A 29 10.36 17.58 6.34
C ARG A 29 10.40 17.74 4.83
N ILE A 30 9.28 18.10 4.22
CA ILE A 30 9.32 18.63 2.86
C ILE A 30 9.67 20.12 2.96
N SER A 31 10.94 20.42 2.70
CA SER A 31 11.51 21.76 2.72
C SER A 31 11.04 22.55 1.51
N ARG A 32 11.06 23.90 1.57
CA ARG A 32 10.87 24.76 0.38
C ARG A 32 11.84 24.39 -0.76
N GLY A 33 13.00 23.80 -0.43
CA GLY A 33 13.96 23.30 -1.42
C GLY A 33 13.40 22.15 -2.27
N ASP A 34 12.63 21.24 -1.68
CA ASP A 34 12.08 20.09 -2.40
C ASP A 34 11.03 20.52 -3.43
N ARG A 35 10.24 21.57 -3.11
CA ARG A 35 9.29 22.14 -4.07
C ARG A 35 10.01 22.76 -5.28
N SER A 36 11.09 23.50 -5.05
CA SER A 36 11.88 24.10 -6.13
C SER A 36 12.56 23.06 -7.02
N VAL A 37 13.07 21.96 -6.43
CA VAL A 37 13.64 20.83 -7.20
C VAL A 37 12.54 20.16 -8.02
N LEU A 38 11.37 19.97 -7.42
CA LEU A 38 10.25 19.30 -8.07
C LEU A 38 9.67 20.14 -9.22
N ASP A 39 9.58 21.46 -9.05
CA ASP A 39 9.23 22.41 -10.12
C ASP A 39 10.22 22.33 -11.29
N ALA A 40 11.53 22.26 -10.99
CA ALA A 40 12.58 22.13 -12.00
C ALA A 40 12.48 20.79 -12.77
N VAL A 41 12.27 19.69 -12.04
CA VAL A 41 12.09 18.35 -12.63
C VAL A 41 10.83 18.30 -13.50
N LEU A 42 9.72 18.91 -13.07
CA LEU A 42 8.49 18.97 -13.86
C LEU A 42 8.64 19.82 -15.12
N ALA A 43 9.37 20.93 -15.05
CA ALA A 43 9.66 21.76 -16.21
C ALA A 43 10.53 21.01 -17.24
N GLU A 44 11.55 20.30 -16.78
CA GLU A 44 12.40 19.48 -17.65
C GLU A 44 11.65 18.28 -18.24
N ALA A 45 10.87 17.59 -17.41
CA ALA A 45 10.00 16.51 -17.85
C ALA A 45 9.02 16.95 -18.94
N SER A 46 8.43 18.14 -18.80
CA SER A 46 7.50 18.68 -19.79
C SER A 46 8.18 18.94 -21.14
N ARG A 47 9.45 19.38 -21.14
CA ARG A 47 10.25 19.51 -22.36
C ARG A 47 10.57 18.15 -22.98
N PHE A 48 11.04 17.20 -22.18
CA PHE A 48 11.37 15.85 -22.66
C PHE A 48 10.16 15.14 -23.27
N ARG A 49 8.98 15.30 -22.65
CA ARG A 49 7.71 14.72 -23.13
C ARG A 49 7.36 15.13 -24.56
N GLN A 50 7.77 16.32 -25.01
CA GLN A 50 7.52 16.79 -26.38
C GLN A 50 8.38 16.07 -27.43
N GLY A 51 9.51 15.47 -27.02
CA GLY A 51 10.46 14.80 -27.91
C GLY A 51 10.31 13.27 -28.02
N ILE A 52 9.37 12.68 -27.29
CA ILE A 52 9.18 11.22 -27.24
C ILE A 52 7.87 10.77 -27.90
N SER A 53 7.80 9.49 -28.29
CA SER A 53 6.64 8.91 -28.95
C SER A 53 5.40 8.90 -28.04
N ARG A 54 4.19 8.83 -28.62
CA ARG A 54 2.93 8.73 -27.82
C ARG A 54 2.89 7.51 -26.89
N VAL A 55 3.59 6.43 -27.24
CA VAL A 55 3.66 5.22 -26.42
C VAL A 55 4.52 5.48 -25.19
N ASP A 56 5.70 6.09 -25.40
CA ASP A 56 6.62 6.44 -24.31
C ASP A 56 6.06 7.53 -23.43
N GLN A 57 5.30 8.48 -23.98
CA GLN A 57 4.59 9.50 -23.21
C GLN A 57 3.67 8.88 -22.15
N ARG A 58 3.01 7.75 -22.43
CA ARG A 58 2.17 7.07 -21.42
C ARG A 58 2.99 6.51 -20.26
N LYS A 59 4.14 5.89 -20.55
CA LYS A 59 5.07 5.39 -19.52
C LYS A 59 5.72 6.52 -18.73
N PHE A 60 6.04 7.60 -19.41
CA PHE A 60 6.56 8.79 -18.77
C PHE A 60 5.50 9.47 -17.88
N ASP A 61 4.24 9.51 -18.31
CA ASP A 61 3.13 10.02 -17.52
C ASP A 61 2.90 9.16 -16.26
N GLU A 62 3.07 7.83 -16.29
CA GLU A 62 3.06 6.98 -15.07
C GLU A 62 4.11 7.47 -14.05
N TYR A 63 5.34 7.76 -14.49
CA TYR A 63 6.42 8.28 -13.64
C TYR A 63 6.08 9.67 -13.07
N LEU A 64 5.61 10.62 -13.89
CA LEU A 64 5.27 11.97 -13.43
C LEU A 64 4.11 12.01 -12.44
N ASN A 65 3.23 11.00 -12.43
CA ASN A 65 2.17 10.94 -11.42
C ASN A 65 2.68 10.58 -10.03
N SER A 66 3.79 9.84 -9.92
CA SER A 66 4.46 9.65 -8.62
C SER A 66 4.94 10.98 -8.03
N ILE A 67 5.38 11.90 -8.90
CA ILE A 67 5.84 13.25 -8.52
C ILE A 67 4.65 14.12 -8.10
N ARG A 68 3.53 14.08 -8.84
CA ARG A 68 2.31 14.82 -8.47
C ARG A 68 1.67 14.34 -7.16
N GLU A 69 1.78 13.05 -6.85
CA GLU A 69 1.38 12.51 -5.54
C GLU A 69 2.16 13.19 -4.40
N VAL A 70 3.46 13.39 -4.58
CA VAL A 70 4.30 14.13 -3.63
C VAL A 70 3.84 15.59 -3.52
N GLU A 71 3.59 16.29 -4.63
CA GLU A 71 3.07 17.67 -4.60
C GLU A 71 1.76 17.81 -3.86
N ARG A 72 0.76 16.98 -4.19
CA ARG A 72 -0.54 16.98 -3.52
C ARG A 72 -0.40 16.76 -2.03
N ARG A 73 0.59 15.96 -1.63
CA ARG A 73 0.88 15.73 -0.22
C ARG A 73 1.49 16.97 0.44
N ILE A 74 2.41 17.67 -0.22
CA ILE A 74 2.94 18.96 0.26
C ILE A 74 1.81 19.95 0.47
N GLU A 75 0.87 20.04 -0.47
CA GLU A 75 -0.28 20.95 -0.38
C GLU A 75 -1.26 20.59 0.75
N ARG A 76 -1.37 19.30 1.08
CA ARG A 76 -2.19 18.79 2.19
C ARG A 76 -1.47 18.90 3.54
N SER A 77 -0.14 18.83 3.55
CA SER A 77 0.70 19.00 4.73
C SER A 77 0.61 20.46 5.21
N GLY A 78 -0.26 20.68 6.20
CA GLY A 78 -0.61 22.03 6.69
C GLY A 78 -2.10 22.37 6.60
N LYS A 79 -2.90 21.55 5.90
CA LYS A 79 -4.37 21.65 5.84
C LYS A 79 -5.05 20.50 6.61
N LYS A 80 -4.43 20.02 7.70
CA LYS A 80 -5.10 19.05 8.59
C LYS A 80 -6.30 19.76 9.21
N GLY A 81 -7.49 19.47 8.69
CA GLY A 81 -8.75 19.88 9.29
C GLY A 81 -8.94 19.09 10.57
N GLU A 82 -8.40 19.60 11.68
CA GLU A 82 -8.76 19.09 13.00
C GLU A 82 -10.23 19.44 13.22
N LEU A 83 -11.11 18.45 13.07
CA LEU A 83 -12.45 18.53 13.64
C LEU A 83 -12.26 18.75 15.14
N GLN A 84 -12.75 19.87 15.68
CA GLN A 84 -12.47 20.30 17.05
C GLN A 84 -12.57 19.15 18.05
N GLY A 85 -11.44 18.84 18.72
CA GLY A 85 -11.37 17.86 19.80
C GLY A 85 -10.96 16.43 19.39
N TRP A 86 -10.99 16.07 18.10
CA TRP A 86 -10.50 14.75 17.67
C TRP A 86 -8.97 14.75 17.53
N ARG A 87 -8.32 13.69 18.04
CA ARG A 87 -6.88 13.47 17.94
C ARG A 87 -6.59 12.06 17.43
N PRO A 88 -5.55 11.88 16.61
CA PRO A 88 -5.11 10.55 16.21
C PRO A 88 -4.67 9.75 17.43
N ALA A 89 -4.78 8.42 17.36
CA ALA A 89 -4.31 7.52 18.42
C ALA A 89 -2.79 7.66 18.69
N LEU A 90 -2.02 8.06 17.67
CA LEU A 90 -0.61 8.38 17.77
C LEU A 90 -0.31 9.74 17.13
N GLU A 91 0.42 10.62 17.79
CA GLU A 91 0.83 11.90 17.19
C GLU A 91 1.92 11.71 16.11
N LYS A 92 2.75 10.68 16.27
CA LYS A 92 3.85 10.31 15.36
C LYS A 92 4.09 8.81 15.42
N PRO A 93 4.76 8.20 14.41
CA PRO A 93 5.14 6.80 14.48
C PRO A 93 5.93 6.51 15.76
N ASN A 94 5.56 5.41 16.43
CA ASN A 94 6.21 4.93 17.65
C ASN A 94 7.21 3.79 17.39
N ILE A 95 7.49 3.49 16.12
CA ILE A 95 8.54 2.57 15.69
C ILE A 95 9.65 3.34 14.96
N PRO A 96 10.89 2.84 14.97
CA PRO A 96 11.95 3.44 14.16
C PRO A 96 11.62 3.37 12.66
N ARG A 97 12.12 4.35 11.90
CA ARG A 97 12.14 4.28 10.43
C ARG A 97 12.85 2.99 10.01
N PRO A 98 12.29 2.21 9.06
CA PRO A 98 12.97 1.05 8.50
C PRO A 98 14.34 1.37 7.90
N PRO A 99 15.29 0.41 7.89
CA PRO A 99 16.54 0.55 7.16
C PRO A 99 16.27 0.64 5.65
N ASP A 100 17.19 1.26 4.92
CA ASP A 100 17.11 1.34 3.46
C ASP A 100 17.27 -0.05 2.82
N GLY A 101 16.63 -0.23 1.67
CA GLY A 101 16.60 -1.52 0.96
C GLY A 101 15.32 -2.33 1.19
N ILE A 102 15.32 -3.56 0.70
CA ILE A 102 14.19 -4.50 0.81
C ILE A 102 14.66 -5.69 1.65
N PRO A 103 14.01 -5.98 2.80
CA PRO A 103 14.25 -7.21 3.55
C PRO A 103 14.17 -8.43 2.64
N GLN A 104 15.16 -9.33 2.77
CA GLN A 104 15.21 -10.56 1.98
C GLN A 104 14.28 -11.63 2.53
N ASP A 105 13.94 -11.56 3.82
CA ASP A 105 12.90 -12.39 4.42
C ASP A 105 11.52 -11.85 4.03
N LEU A 106 10.76 -12.69 3.31
CA LEU A 106 9.46 -12.31 2.78
C LEU A 106 8.42 -12.03 3.89
N PRO A 107 8.27 -12.90 4.91
CA PRO A 107 7.42 -12.60 6.07
C PRO A 107 7.77 -11.26 6.75
N GLU A 108 9.05 -10.98 6.95
CA GLU A 108 9.51 -9.72 7.54
C GLU A 108 9.10 -8.52 6.68
N HIS A 109 9.36 -8.56 5.36
CA HIS A 109 8.96 -7.49 4.44
C HIS A 109 7.45 -7.23 4.48
N MET A 110 6.64 -8.28 4.38
CA MET A 110 5.17 -8.15 4.39
C MET A 110 4.67 -7.59 5.72
N LYS A 111 5.19 -8.09 6.84
CA LYS A 111 4.81 -7.62 8.18
C LYS A 111 5.20 -6.16 8.39
N LEU A 112 6.35 -5.74 7.88
CA LEU A 112 6.81 -4.35 7.94
C LEU A 112 5.92 -3.41 7.13
N MET A 113 5.50 -3.82 5.93
CA MET A 113 4.52 -3.06 5.14
C MET A 113 3.15 -2.99 5.84
N CYS A 114 2.71 -4.08 6.48
CA CYS A 114 1.50 -4.07 7.32
C CYS A 114 1.62 -3.09 8.50
N ASP A 115 2.77 -3.05 9.17
CA ASP A 115 3.04 -2.16 10.29
C ASP A 115 2.99 -0.69 9.85
N ILE A 116 3.55 -0.36 8.69
CA ILE A 116 3.46 0.98 8.09
C ILE A 116 2.02 1.38 7.80
N VAL A 117 1.20 0.46 7.28
CA VAL A 117 -0.23 0.71 7.04
C VAL A 117 -0.96 0.97 8.35
N VAL A 118 -0.78 0.12 9.37
CA VAL A 118 -1.39 0.33 10.69
C VAL A 118 -1.01 1.71 11.24
N LEU A 119 0.27 2.07 11.22
CA LEU A 119 0.73 3.38 11.68
C LEU A 119 0.09 4.52 10.90
N ALA A 120 -0.07 4.38 9.59
CA ALA A 120 -0.68 5.41 8.77
C ALA A 120 -2.13 5.73 9.18
N PHE A 121 -2.87 4.73 9.65
CA PHE A 121 -4.21 4.92 10.21
C PHE A 121 -4.13 5.51 11.62
N LEU A 122 -3.28 4.95 12.49
CA LEU A 122 -3.16 5.41 13.88
C LEU A 122 -2.65 6.85 14.02
N THR A 123 -1.84 7.33 13.08
CA THR A 123 -1.33 8.71 13.04
C THR A 123 -2.15 9.66 12.17
N ASP A 124 -3.25 9.17 11.61
CA ASP A 124 -4.06 9.91 10.63
C ASP A 124 -3.22 10.48 9.48
N SER A 125 -2.29 9.68 8.98
CA SER A 125 -1.51 10.03 7.78
C SER A 125 -2.29 9.79 6.51
N THR A 126 -3.25 8.84 6.53
CA THR A 126 -4.22 8.63 5.45
C THR A 126 -5.51 8.02 5.98
N ARG A 127 -6.63 8.30 5.30
CA ARG A 127 -7.94 7.68 5.56
C ARG A 127 -8.20 6.44 4.71
N VAL A 128 -7.46 6.27 3.60
CA VAL A 128 -7.63 5.18 2.64
C VAL A 128 -6.25 4.67 2.22
N CYS A 129 -6.11 3.35 2.12
CA CYS A 129 -4.88 2.69 1.67
C CYS A 129 -5.22 1.43 0.88
N THR A 130 -4.42 1.13 -0.15
CA THR A 130 -4.41 -0.17 -0.83
C THR A 130 -3.06 -0.83 -0.56
N LEU A 131 -3.06 -2.00 0.09
CA LEU A 131 -1.85 -2.78 0.32
C LEU A 131 -1.80 -3.96 -0.64
N LYS A 132 -0.71 -4.05 -1.41
CA LYS A 132 -0.45 -5.17 -2.30
C LYS A 132 0.74 -5.97 -1.80
N LEU A 133 0.52 -7.24 -1.47
CA LEU A 133 1.57 -8.11 -0.95
C LEU A 133 2.27 -8.95 -2.02
N ASN A 134 1.60 -9.22 -3.14
CA ASN A 134 2.20 -9.97 -4.25
C ASN A 134 1.51 -9.69 -5.59
N ASN A 135 2.17 -10.00 -6.71
CA ASN A 135 1.58 -9.98 -8.06
C ASN A 135 1.00 -11.35 -8.45
N ASP A 136 -0.05 -11.34 -9.28
CA ASP A 136 -0.74 -12.55 -9.75
C ASP A 136 0.18 -13.44 -10.63
N HIS A 137 1.07 -12.83 -11.41
CA HIS A 137 2.07 -13.51 -12.24
C HIS A 137 3.44 -13.62 -11.53
N SER A 138 3.45 -13.58 -10.20
CA SER A 138 4.70 -13.55 -9.44
C SER A 138 5.39 -14.90 -9.39
N TYR A 139 6.71 -14.89 -9.59
CA TYR A 139 7.61 -16.02 -9.33
C TYR A 139 8.07 -16.09 -7.87
N LEU A 140 7.50 -15.27 -7.00
CA LEU A 140 7.79 -15.27 -5.57
C LEU A 140 7.56 -16.67 -4.98
N ARG A 141 8.55 -17.16 -4.25
CA ARG A 141 8.54 -18.46 -3.56
C ARG A 141 8.28 -18.26 -2.07
N PHE A 142 7.85 -19.32 -1.39
CA PHE A 142 7.55 -19.31 0.05
C PHE A 142 8.38 -20.38 0.76
N PRO A 143 9.72 -20.26 0.77
CA PRO A 143 10.60 -21.27 1.38
C PRO A 143 10.36 -21.43 2.89
N HIS A 144 9.95 -20.35 3.57
CA HIS A 144 9.54 -20.37 4.99
C HIS A 144 8.29 -21.25 5.24
N LEU A 145 7.53 -21.61 4.21
CA LEU A 145 6.43 -22.59 4.26
C LEU A 145 6.82 -23.96 3.69
N GLY A 146 8.09 -24.16 3.32
CA GLY A 146 8.59 -25.34 2.61
C GLY A 146 8.15 -25.42 1.15
N ILE A 147 7.92 -24.28 0.49
CA ILE A 147 7.37 -24.20 -0.87
C ILE A 147 8.34 -23.46 -1.80
N GLU A 148 8.98 -24.21 -2.69
CA GLU A 148 9.97 -23.72 -3.66
C GLU A 148 9.39 -23.39 -5.04
N VAL A 149 8.12 -23.74 -5.27
CA VAL A 149 7.41 -23.42 -6.51
C VAL A 149 6.95 -21.96 -6.48
N GLY A 150 7.10 -21.24 -7.60
CA GLY A 150 6.66 -19.85 -7.68
C GLY A 150 5.14 -19.72 -7.53
N HIS A 151 4.68 -18.62 -6.92
CA HIS A 151 3.27 -18.39 -6.59
C HIS A 151 2.32 -18.60 -7.79
N HIS A 152 2.68 -18.06 -8.96
CA HIS A 152 1.86 -18.18 -10.16
C HIS A 152 1.69 -19.63 -10.59
N GLU A 153 2.78 -20.40 -10.66
CA GLU A 153 2.71 -21.82 -11.03
C GLU A 153 1.92 -22.63 -10.00
N LEU A 154 2.08 -22.28 -8.71
CA LEU A 154 1.37 -22.95 -7.63
C LEU A 154 -0.15 -22.73 -7.69
N SER A 155 -0.61 -21.56 -8.14
CA SER A 155 -2.05 -21.25 -8.20
C SER A 155 -2.83 -22.12 -9.18
N HIS A 156 -2.18 -22.61 -10.24
CA HIS A 156 -2.74 -23.56 -11.20
C HIS A 156 -2.95 -24.98 -10.63
N ARG A 157 -2.31 -25.32 -9.52
CA ARG A 157 -2.28 -26.69 -8.98
C ARG A 157 -3.40 -27.00 -7.98
N ASN A 158 -4.07 -25.97 -7.45
CA ASN A 158 -5.17 -26.07 -6.47
C ASN A 158 -4.96 -27.17 -5.40
N ASN A 159 -3.84 -27.13 -4.69
CA ASN A 159 -3.42 -28.18 -3.74
C ASN A 159 -3.16 -27.65 -2.33
N ALA A 160 -2.76 -28.52 -1.40
CA ALA A 160 -2.47 -28.15 -0.02
C ALA A 160 -1.38 -27.08 0.13
N ASN A 161 -0.39 -27.04 -0.77
CA ASN A 161 0.64 -26.00 -0.74
C ASN A 161 0.05 -24.64 -1.17
N TYR A 162 -0.83 -24.61 -2.17
CA TYR A 162 -1.55 -23.40 -2.52
C TYR A 162 -2.43 -22.90 -1.37
N LEU A 163 -3.11 -23.81 -0.66
CA LEU A 163 -3.88 -23.46 0.54
C LEU A 163 -3.00 -22.84 1.63
N LYS A 164 -1.82 -23.41 1.92
CA LYS A 164 -0.86 -22.85 2.90
C LYS A 164 -0.43 -21.42 2.54
N VAL A 165 -0.13 -21.15 1.27
CA VAL A 165 0.23 -19.80 0.82
C VAL A 165 -0.94 -18.84 0.99
N ASN A 166 -2.17 -19.25 0.62
CA ASN A 166 -3.36 -18.41 0.82
C ASN A 166 -3.61 -18.11 2.30
N GLN A 167 -3.46 -19.11 3.19
CA GLN A 167 -3.57 -18.91 4.63
C GLN A 167 -2.52 -17.92 5.16
N PHE A 168 -1.28 -18.03 4.68
CA PHE A 168 -0.22 -17.08 5.03
C PHE A 168 -0.53 -15.66 4.54
N MET A 169 -0.97 -15.48 3.30
CA MET A 169 -1.37 -14.17 2.77
C MET A 169 -2.54 -13.58 3.56
N PHE A 170 -3.56 -14.39 3.83
CA PHE A 170 -4.71 -13.96 4.61
C PHE A 170 -4.36 -13.65 6.07
N SER A 171 -3.35 -14.32 6.64
CA SER A 171 -2.86 -14.01 7.98
C SER A 171 -2.30 -12.59 8.11
N GLN A 172 -1.83 -11.96 7.01
CA GLN A 172 -1.39 -10.57 7.03
C GLN A 172 -2.57 -9.60 7.26
N MET A 173 -3.74 -9.91 6.69
CA MET A 173 -4.99 -9.19 6.99
C MET A 173 -5.37 -9.35 8.46
N ALA A 174 -5.31 -10.59 8.97
CA ALA A 174 -5.59 -10.87 10.38
C ALA A 174 -4.60 -10.15 11.33
N TYR A 175 -3.33 -10.02 10.93
CA TYR A 175 -2.32 -9.29 11.68
C TYR A 175 -2.63 -7.79 11.78
N ILE A 176 -3.01 -7.14 10.66
CA ILE A 176 -3.45 -5.75 10.66
C ILE A 176 -4.68 -5.58 11.56
N ALA A 177 -5.68 -6.46 11.41
CA ALA A 177 -6.91 -6.40 12.19
C ALA A 177 -6.62 -6.48 13.70
N LYS A 178 -5.81 -7.45 14.15
CA LYS A 178 -5.41 -7.57 15.55
C LYS A 178 -4.71 -6.33 16.08
N LYS A 179 -3.85 -5.70 15.27
CA LYS A 179 -3.16 -4.47 15.67
C LYS A 179 -4.09 -3.29 15.82
N LEU A 180 -5.07 -3.14 14.92
CA LEU A 180 -6.08 -2.08 15.01
C LEU A 180 -7.05 -2.32 16.18
N ASP A 181 -7.41 -3.58 16.44
CA ASP A 181 -8.29 -3.94 17.55
C ASP A 181 -7.64 -3.68 18.92
N ALA A 182 -6.31 -3.82 19.01
CA ALA A 182 -5.56 -3.54 20.23
C ALA A 182 -5.43 -2.04 20.57
N VAL A 183 -5.92 -1.12 19.72
CA VAL A 183 -5.80 0.33 19.93
C VAL A 183 -7.16 0.95 20.18
N GLN A 184 -7.31 1.58 21.34
CA GLN A 184 -8.52 2.31 21.69
C GLN A 184 -8.57 3.66 20.94
N GLU A 185 -9.69 3.94 20.27
CA GLU A 185 -9.99 5.20 19.60
C GLU A 185 -11.35 5.73 20.11
N GLY A 186 -11.29 6.52 21.19
CA GLY A 186 -12.48 6.96 21.91
C GLY A 186 -13.18 5.79 22.62
N GLY A 187 -14.48 5.60 22.38
CA GLY A 187 -15.27 4.52 22.98
C GLY A 187 -15.21 3.17 22.26
N ARG A 188 -14.43 3.04 21.18
CA ARG A 188 -14.30 1.83 20.35
C ARG A 188 -12.84 1.55 19.99
N THR A 189 -12.55 0.41 19.36
CA THR A 189 -11.19 0.15 18.84
C THR A 189 -10.97 0.81 17.48
N ALA A 190 -9.72 0.97 17.05
CA ALA A 190 -9.42 1.47 15.71
C ALA A 190 -9.95 0.52 14.62
N LEU A 191 -10.06 -0.79 14.90
CA LEU A 191 -10.67 -1.76 13.98
C LEU A 191 -12.19 -1.51 13.83
N ASP A 192 -12.88 -1.18 14.92
CA ASP A 192 -14.32 -0.84 14.87
C ASP A 192 -14.61 0.39 14.00
N ASN A 193 -13.65 1.32 13.88
CA ASN A 193 -13.77 2.52 13.06
C ASN A 193 -13.21 2.35 11.64
N THR A 194 -12.68 1.17 11.30
CA THR A 194 -12.07 0.88 10.00
C THR A 194 -12.90 -0.14 9.22
N ILE A 195 -12.84 -0.08 7.89
CA ILE A 195 -13.28 -1.16 6.99
C ILE A 195 -12.07 -1.68 6.24
N MET A 196 -11.87 -2.99 6.27
CA MET A 196 -10.84 -3.69 5.52
C MET A 196 -11.50 -4.60 4.48
N MET A 197 -11.02 -4.53 3.24
CA MET A 197 -11.42 -5.43 2.17
C MET A 197 -10.23 -6.25 1.71
N TYR A 198 -10.40 -7.57 1.68
CA TYR A 198 -9.49 -8.50 1.00
C TYR A 198 -10.24 -9.14 -0.15
N CYS A 199 -9.67 -9.07 -1.35
CA CYS A 199 -10.29 -9.61 -2.55
C CYS A 199 -9.26 -10.31 -3.43
N SER A 200 -9.70 -11.31 -4.19
CA SER A 200 -8.93 -11.90 -5.28
C SER A 200 -9.54 -11.51 -6.62
N SER A 201 -8.69 -11.33 -7.65
CA SER A 201 -9.10 -11.14 -9.04
C SER A 201 -9.62 -12.43 -9.69
N MET A 202 -9.44 -13.59 -9.04
CA MET A 202 -9.80 -14.91 -9.55
C MET A 202 -10.21 -15.86 -8.42
N MET A 203 -11.18 -16.74 -8.69
CA MET A 203 -11.61 -17.80 -7.77
C MET A 203 -10.60 -18.94 -7.67
N SER A 204 -9.96 -19.28 -8.79
CA SER A 204 -9.02 -20.41 -8.90
C SER A 204 -8.01 -20.17 -10.01
N GLY A 205 -6.96 -21.01 -10.06
CA GLY A 205 -5.94 -20.99 -11.13
C GLY A 205 -6.48 -21.26 -12.53
N ALA A 206 -7.73 -21.67 -12.71
CA ALA A 206 -8.38 -21.76 -14.02
C ALA A 206 -8.82 -20.38 -14.58
N HIS A 207 -8.37 -19.28 -13.96
CA HIS A 207 -8.69 -17.91 -14.33
C HIS A 207 -10.19 -17.59 -14.29
N ASN A 208 -10.96 -18.27 -13.42
CA ASN A 208 -12.38 -17.96 -13.24
C ASN A 208 -12.55 -16.64 -12.50
N ALA A 209 -13.05 -15.62 -13.21
CA ALA A 209 -13.32 -14.29 -12.67
C ALA A 209 -14.83 -14.01 -12.41
N SER A 210 -15.68 -15.03 -12.47
CA SER A 210 -17.14 -14.88 -12.32
C SER A 210 -17.61 -14.94 -10.85
N GLN A 211 -16.77 -15.48 -9.96
CA GLN A 211 -17.08 -15.66 -8.53
C GLN A 211 -15.88 -15.25 -7.68
N LEU A 212 -15.71 -13.94 -7.49
CA LEU A 212 -14.55 -13.41 -6.79
C LEU A 212 -14.71 -13.54 -5.27
N PRO A 213 -13.75 -14.16 -4.56
CA PRO A 213 -13.78 -14.18 -3.11
C PRO A 213 -13.49 -12.77 -2.59
N VAL A 214 -14.41 -12.26 -1.77
CA VAL A 214 -14.31 -10.97 -1.09
C VAL A 214 -14.57 -11.18 0.39
N VAL A 215 -13.68 -10.66 1.22
CA VAL A 215 -13.84 -10.61 2.66
C VAL A 215 -13.86 -9.15 3.09
N LEU A 216 -14.90 -8.79 3.85
CA LEU A 216 -15.01 -7.51 4.53
C LEU A 216 -14.87 -7.74 6.04
N LEU A 217 -14.10 -6.88 6.71
CA LEU A 217 -13.82 -6.94 8.13
C LEU A 217 -13.77 -5.52 8.72
N GLY A 218 -14.14 -5.39 10.00
CA GLY A 218 -14.15 -4.12 10.72
C GLY A 218 -15.55 -3.54 10.84
N GLY A 219 -15.68 -2.54 11.71
CA GLY A 219 -17.00 -1.98 12.07
C GLY A 219 -17.42 -0.75 11.27
N GLY A 220 -16.51 -0.13 10.51
CA GLY A 220 -16.80 1.07 9.71
C GLY A 220 -17.39 2.25 10.49
N GLY A 221 -17.17 2.30 11.81
CA GLY A 221 -17.79 3.29 12.68
C GLY A 221 -19.28 3.04 12.95
N GLY A 222 -19.79 1.84 12.68
CA GLY A 222 -21.20 1.47 12.82
C GLY A 222 -22.09 1.97 11.68
N LYS A 223 -21.51 2.14 10.49
CA LYS A 223 -22.18 2.57 9.26
C LYS A 223 -22.11 1.51 8.18
#